data_AF-A0A4R2FI22-F1
#
_entry.id   AF-A0A4R2FI22-F1
#
_cell.length_a   1.000
_cell.length_b   1.000
_cell.length_c   1.000
_cell.angle_alpha   90.00
_cell.angle_beta   90.00
_cell.angle_gamma   90.00
#
_symmetry.space_group_name_H-M   'P 1'
#
loop_
_entity.id
_entity.type
_entity.pdbx_description
1 polymer ?
#
loop_
_entity_poly.entity_id
_entity_poly.type
_entity_poly.pdbx_seq_one_letter_code
_entity_poly.pdbx_strand_id
1 'polypeptide(L)'
;MSTKEWVYQENDLVGLYQEMTFDEDNNNPAVIQIINPANFTVASESNAEGTVFGKLEAEIPADVFDHIAIAWLKKRKLHGALGGPVGLEWGSPDSHLD
;
A
#
# COMPACT_ATOMS: atom_id res chain seq x y z
N MET A 1 -15.33 9.76 -16.92
CA MET A 1 -14.15 10.24 -16.18
C MET A 1 -13.67 9.11 -15.28
N SER A 2 -12.37 8.92 -15.12
CA SER A 2 -11.84 7.92 -14.18
C SER A 2 -11.90 8.49 -12.76
N THR A 3 -12.38 7.70 -11.80
CA THR A 3 -12.39 8.00 -10.37
C THR A 3 -11.08 7.67 -9.68
N LYS A 4 -10.04 7.26 -10.42
CA LYS A 4 -8.78 6.81 -9.84
C LYS A 4 -7.90 8.00 -9.44
N GLU A 5 -7.55 8.04 -8.17
CA GLU A 5 -6.51 8.92 -7.65
C GLU A 5 -5.23 8.13 -7.41
N TRP A 6 -4.26 8.22 -8.31
CA TRP A 6 -2.97 7.57 -8.14
C TRP A 6 -2.23 8.12 -6.92
N VAL A 7 -1.74 7.21 -6.09
CA VAL A 7 -0.91 7.48 -4.92
C VAL A 7 0.56 7.20 -5.24
N TYR A 8 0.80 6.12 -5.97
CA TYR A 8 2.10 5.71 -6.45
C TYR A 8 1.94 4.91 -7.74
N GLN A 9 2.89 5.05 -8.66
CA GLN A 9 2.92 4.28 -9.89
C GLN A 9 4.37 4.10 -10.34
N GLU A 10 4.75 2.86 -10.65
CA GLU A 10 6.06 2.51 -11.16
C GLU A 10 5.94 1.91 -12.55
N ASN A 11 6.49 2.62 -13.54
CA ASN A 11 6.60 2.19 -14.94
C ASN A 11 5.29 1.64 -15.53
N ASP A 12 4.14 2.13 -15.06
CA ASP A 12 2.79 1.61 -15.34
C ASP A 12 2.56 0.12 -15.02
N LEU A 13 3.52 -0.57 -14.39
CA LEU A 13 3.43 -2.01 -14.08
C LEU A 13 2.83 -2.28 -12.70
N VAL A 14 3.25 -1.52 -11.69
CA VAL A 14 2.73 -1.64 -10.33
C VAL A 14 2.32 -0.27 -9.85
N GLY A 15 1.18 -0.17 -9.17
CA GLY A 15 0.79 1.08 -8.56
C GLY A 15 -0.29 0.92 -7.51
N LEU A 16 -0.40 1.95 -6.69
CA LEU A 16 -1.44 2.12 -5.70
C LEU A 16 -2.27 3.32 -6.11
N TYR A 17 -3.58 3.15 -6.21
CA TYR A 17 -4.52 4.26 -6.33
C TYR A 17 -5.61 4.14 -5.28
N GLN A 18 -6.28 5.25 -5.00
CA GLN A 18 -7.50 5.27 -4.23
C GLN A 18 -8.65 5.57 -5.19
N GLU A 19 -9.76 4.83 -5.08
CA GLU A 19 -10.97 5.25 -5.78
C GLU A 19 -11.50 6.54 -5.16
N MET A 20 -12.07 7.44 -5.96
CA MET A 20 -12.79 8.61 -5.47
C MET A 20 -14.28 8.33 -5.56
N THR A 21 -14.99 8.42 -4.45
CA THR A 21 -16.44 8.52 -4.45
C THR A 21 -16.85 9.97 -4.15
N PHE A 22 -18.11 10.30 -4.43
CA PHE A 22 -18.67 11.60 -4.09
C PHE A 22 -19.07 11.71 -2.61
N ASP A 23 -18.84 10.66 -1.81
CA ASP A 23 -19.16 10.66 -0.38
C ASP A 23 -18.14 11.49 0.41
N GLU A 24 -18.61 12.17 1.46
CA GLU A 24 -17.80 13.10 2.27
C GLU A 24 -16.70 12.38 3.07
N ASP A 25 -16.82 11.07 3.26
CA ASP A 25 -15.84 10.24 3.96
C ASP A 25 -14.68 9.85 3.03
N ASN A 26 -13.47 10.34 3.32
CA ASN A 26 -12.23 10.00 2.62
C ASN A 26 -11.72 8.57 2.94
N ASN A 27 -12.63 7.63 3.18
CA ASN A 27 -12.32 6.22 3.42
C ASN A 27 -12.55 5.34 2.19
N ASN A 28 -12.38 5.93 1.01
CA ASN A 28 -12.49 5.17 -0.23
C ASN A 28 -11.42 4.07 -0.30
N PRO A 29 -11.72 2.93 -0.98
CA PRO A 29 -10.80 1.81 -1.06
C PRO A 29 -9.45 2.17 -1.68
N ALA A 30 -8.40 1.63 -1.08
CA ALA A 30 -7.07 1.58 -1.69
C ALA A 30 -6.97 0.34 -2.59
N VAL A 31 -6.44 0.49 -3.80
CA VAL A 31 -6.34 -0.59 -4.78
C VAL A 31 -4.91 -0.68 -5.29
N ILE A 32 -4.30 -1.86 -5.11
CA ILE A 32 -3.02 -2.21 -5.72
C ILE A 32 -3.32 -2.81 -7.09
N GLN A 33 -2.75 -2.21 -8.14
CA GLN A 33 -2.79 -2.74 -9.50
C GLN A 33 -1.41 -3.26 -9.88
N ILE A 34 -1.39 -4.48 -10.43
CA ILE A 34 -0.18 -5.14 -10.93
C ILE A 34 -0.48 -5.65 -12.34
N ILE A 35 0.32 -5.21 -13.31
CA ILE A 35 0.25 -5.64 -14.72
C ILE A 35 1.32 -6.71 -14.93
N ASN A 36 0.91 -7.86 -15.48
CA ASN A 36 1.77 -9.03 -15.71
C ASN A 36 2.57 -9.45 -14.45
N PRO A 37 1.89 -9.76 -13.32
CA PRO A 37 2.58 -10.23 -12.12
C PRO A 37 3.41 -11.48 -12.42
N ALA A 38 4.66 -11.48 -11.94
CA ALA A 38 5.58 -12.60 -12.15
C ALA A 38 5.08 -13.87 -11.46
N ASN A 39 4.60 -13.75 -10.22
CA ASN A 39 4.02 -14.82 -9.42
C ASN A 39 2.74 -14.33 -8.76
N PHE A 40 1.63 -15.02 -9.01
CA PHE A 40 0.36 -14.76 -8.34
C PHE A 40 -0.48 -16.04 -8.27
N THR A 41 -1.35 -16.10 -7.26
CA THR A 41 -2.28 -17.20 -7.04
C THR A 41 -3.67 -16.63 -6.79
N VAL A 42 -4.67 -17.20 -7.47
CA VAL A 42 -6.08 -16.98 -7.17
C VAL A 42 -6.67 -18.31 -6.74
N ALA A 43 -7.18 -18.38 -5.52
CA ALA A 43 -7.74 -19.59 -4.94
C ALA A 43 -9.07 -19.31 -4.22
N SER A 44 -9.84 -20.37 -3.99
CA SER A 44 -10.95 -20.35 -3.04
C SER A 44 -10.57 -21.26 -1.87
N GLU A 45 -10.65 -20.75 -0.65
CA GLU A 45 -10.34 -21.49 0.57
C GLU A 45 -11.60 -21.59 1.46
N SER A 46 -11.55 -22.46 2.46
CA SER A 46 -12.61 -22.59 3.47
C SER A 46 -12.00 -22.49 4.87
N ASN A 47 -12.64 -21.72 5.74
CA ASN A 47 -12.23 -21.66 7.15
C ASN A 47 -12.72 -22.90 7.92
N ALA A 48 -12.32 -23.03 9.19
CA ALA A 48 -12.71 -24.14 10.06
C ALA A 48 -14.23 -24.25 10.29
N GLU A 49 -14.98 -23.18 10.03
CA GLU A 49 -16.44 -23.11 10.13
C GLU A 49 -17.14 -23.46 8.80
N GLY A 50 -16.38 -23.82 7.76
CA GLY A 50 -16.89 -24.18 6.44
C GLY A 50 -17.28 -22.99 5.57
N THR A 51 -16.99 -21.75 5.99
CA THR A 51 -17.23 -20.55 5.18
C THR A 51 -16.19 -20.46 4.07
N VAL A 52 -16.65 -20.42 2.81
CA VAL A 52 -15.80 -20.30 1.62
C VAL A 52 -15.45 -18.83 1.36
N PHE A 53 -14.18 -18.53 1.10
CA PHE A 53 -13.71 -17.20 0.74
C PHE A 53 -12.68 -17.25 -0.40
N GLY A 54 -12.58 -16.16 -1.16
CA GLY A 54 -11.55 -16.00 -2.19
C GLY A 54 -10.23 -15.53 -1.60
N LYS A 55 -9.12 -16.05 -2.12
CA LYS A 55 -7.75 -15.65 -1.78
C LYS A 55 -7.02 -15.20 -3.03
N LEU A 56 -6.40 -14.03 -2.95
CA LEU A 56 -5.49 -13.48 -3.96
C LEU A 56 -4.14 -13.27 -3.28
N GLU A 57 -3.11 -13.90 -3.82
CA GLU A 57 -1.70 -13.67 -3.47
C GLU A 57 -0.98 -13.20 -4.71
N ALA A 58 -0.15 -12.17 -4.58
CA ALA A 58 0.69 -11.68 -5.67
C ALA A 58 2.01 -11.20 -5.09
N GLU A 59 3.11 -11.53 -5.75
CA GLU A 59 4.42 -11.02 -5.39
C GLU A 59 4.65 -9.64 -6.01
N ILE A 60 5.18 -8.73 -5.21
CA ILE A 60 5.74 -7.46 -5.66
C ILE A 60 7.14 -7.32 -5.07
N PRO A 61 8.08 -6.67 -5.76
CA PRO A 61 9.39 -6.39 -5.20
C PRO A 61 9.28 -5.61 -3.87
N ALA A 62 10.13 -5.95 -2.90
CA ALA A 62 10.05 -5.38 -1.55
C ALA A 62 10.29 -3.87 -1.53
N ASP A 63 11.26 -3.39 -2.32
CA ASP A 63 11.55 -1.97 -2.52
C ASP A 63 10.36 -1.20 -3.12
N VAL A 64 9.64 -1.82 -4.05
CA VAL A 64 8.41 -1.25 -4.61
C VAL A 64 7.31 -1.17 -3.54
N PHE A 65 7.18 -2.19 -2.70
CA PHE A 65 6.24 -2.16 -1.58
C PHE A 65 6.59 -1.07 -0.56
N ASP A 66 7.88 -0.87 -0.26
CA ASP A 66 8.33 0.22 0.63
C ASP A 66 7.90 1.59 0.09
N HIS A 67 8.10 1.83 -1.21
CA HIS A 67 7.65 3.07 -1.86
C HIS A 67 6.13 3.25 -1.79
N ILE A 68 5.36 2.18 -2.04
CA ILE A 68 3.90 2.17 -1.94
C ILE A 68 3.46 2.51 -0.51
N ALA A 69 4.05 1.86 0.50
CA ALA A 69 3.71 2.06 1.90
C ALA A 69 4.01 3.50 2.34
N ILE A 70 5.18 4.03 2.00
CA ILE A 70 5.56 5.42 2.31
C ILE A 70 4.61 6.40 1.62
N ALA A 71 4.30 6.21 0.34
CA ALA A 71 3.39 7.08 -0.41
C ALA A 71 1.99 7.09 0.20
N TRP A 72 1.47 5.92 0.61
CA TRP A 72 0.17 5.79 1.26
C TRP A 72 0.13 6.52 2.60
N LEU A 73 1.13 6.32 3.46
CA LEU A 73 1.22 6.98 4.77
C LEU A 73 1.31 8.50 4.62
N LYS A 74 2.06 9.00 3.63
CA LYS A 74 2.11 10.42 3.30
C LYS A 74 0.74 10.95 2.86
N LYS A 75 0.06 10.26 1.92
CA LYS A 75 -1.28 10.65 1.45
C LYS A 75 -2.29 10.73 2.59
N ARG A 76 -2.28 9.74 3.49
CA ARG A 76 -3.21 9.67 4.63
C ARG A 76 -2.77 10.52 5.83
N LYS A 77 -1.62 11.20 5.75
CA LYS A 77 -1.00 11.98 6.85
C LYS A 77 -0.79 11.15 8.13
N LEU A 78 -0.44 9.88 7.98
CA LEU A 78 -0.26 8.91 9.07
C LEU A 78 1.18 8.78 9.57
N HIS A 79 2.11 9.62 9.08
CA HIS A 79 3.52 9.59 9.48
C HIS A 79 3.73 9.74 11.00
N GLY A 80 2.87 10.50 11.69
CA GLY A 80 2.93 10.64 13.15
C GLY A 80 2.52 9.38 13.93
N ALA A 81 1.82 8.44 13.30
CA ALA A 81 1.37 7.19 13.93
C ALA A 81 2.47 6.12 14.01
N LEU A 82 3.59 6.31 13.32
CA LEU A 82 4.73 5.38 13.34
C LEU A 82 5.57 5.46 14.63
N GLY A 83 5.33 6.48 15.47
CA GLY A 83 6.02 6.65 16.75
C GLY A 83 7.44 7.21 16.60
N GLY A 84 7.63 8.46 17.04
CA GLY A 84 8.95 9.10 17.16
C GLY A 84 9.44 9.85 15.91
N PRO A 85 10.45 10.73 16.07
CA PRO A 85 11.09 11.40 14.95
C PRO A 85 11.79 10.35 14.07
N VAL A 86 11.21 10.10 12.90
CA VAL A 86 11.86 9.32 11.83
C VAL A 86 13.20 9.98 11.54
N GLY A 87 14.32 9.27 11.78
CA GLY A 87 15.69 9.78 11.57
C GLY A 87 16.57 9.93 12.81
N LEU A 88 16.06 9.68 14.02
CA LEU A 88 16.82 9.71 15.30
C LEU A 88 17.18 8.31 15.82
N GLU A 89 17.13 7.32 14.95
CA GLU A 89 17.60 5.97 15.22
C GLU A 89 19.13 5.98 15.31
N TRP A 90 19.71 5.19 16.22
CA TRP A 90 21.16 5.13 16.41
C TRP A 90 21.84 4.68 15.11
N GLY A 91 22.55 5.58 14.44
CA GLY A 91 23.21 5.32 13.15
C GLY A 91 22.51 5.90 11.92
N SER A 92 21.43 6.66 12.08
CA SER A 92 20.80 7.43 10.99
C SER A 92 21.65 8.66 10.62
N PRO A 93 21.77 9.03 9.32
CA PRO A 93 22.53 10.22 8.88
C PRO A 93 22.06 11.54 9.50
N ASP A 94 20.79 11.60 9.91
CA ASP A 94 20.14 12.77 10.52
C ASP A 94 20.22 12.78 12.06
N SER A 95 20.97 11.85 12.67
CA SER A 95 21.21 11.89 14.12
C SER A 95 22.20 13.01 14.44
N HIS A 96 21.70 14.16 14.91
CA HIS A 96 22.54 15.16 15.54
C HIS A 96 23.11 14.59 16.84
N LEU A 97 24.42 14.34 16.86
CA LEU A 97 25.20 14.11 18.08
C LEU A 97 25.57 15.49 18.63
N ASP A 98 24.84 15.96 19.64
CA ASP A 98 25.32 16.98 20.58
C ASP A 98 25.88 16.29 21.84
#